data_AF-A0A015U884-F1
#
_entry.id   AF-A0A015U884-F1
#
_cell.length_a   1.000
_cell.length_b   1.000
_cell.length_c   1.000
_cell.angle_alpha   90.00
_cell.angle_beta   90.00
_cell.angle_gamma   90.00
#
_symmetry.space_group_name_H-M   'P 1'
#
loop_
_entity.id
_entity.type
_entity.pdbx_description
1 polymer ?
#
loop_
_entity_poly.entity_id
_entity_poly.type
_entity_poly.pdbx_seq_one_letter_code
_entity_poly.pdbx_strand_id
1 'polypeptide(L)'
;MGYIQKIQSLVRRAGQYNYAVDTTYDEVDIREEPAFAVFLSMNEISRIYYYKFENQDRRKARERIRDLFVIGCLTALRYSDYSTLTNQNLVNGYIVKRTKKTNVDVKIPAHDFVKEIFEKYEGDIPCHLCIQHFNKYLKRVMREIGLNDKVTYSFTKAGKLHTVTKEKWELISSHTARRSAATNMYLTGRMKTLEIMRLTGHRSEQNFFRYIRLTHDDTARSISGDMFFRK
;
A
#
# COMPACT_ATOMS: atom_id res chain seq x y z
N MET A 1 0.26 -16.83 -14.08
CA MET A 1 1.45 -15.98 -14.17
C MET A 1 2.60 -16.53 -13.35
N GLY A 2 2.56 -16.49 -12.01
CA GLY A 2 3.66 -17.02 -11.18
C GLY A 2 3.98 -18.52 -11.39
N TYR A 3 3.02 -19.33 -11.86
CA TYR A 3 3.28 -20.74 -12.16
C TYR A 3 4.15 -20.95 -13.40
N ILE A 4 3.95 -20.19 -14.48
CA ILE A 4 4.76 -20.36 -15.70
C ILE A 4 6.19 -19.88 -15.45
N GLN A 5 6.38 -18.72 -14.83
CA GLN A 5 7.70 -18.25 -14.41
C GLN A 5 8.40 -19.24 -13.46
N LYS A 6 7.67 -19.87 -12.54
CA LYS A 6 8.21 -20.93 -11.67
C LYS A 6 8.62 -22.17 -12.47
N ILE A 7 7.82 -22.57 -13.46
CA ILE A 7 8.14 -23.70 -14.33
C ILE A 7 9.38 -23.38 -15.15
N GLN A 8 9.46 -22.22 -15.81
CA GLN A 8 10.66 -21.78 -16.54
C GLN A 8 11.89 -21.79 -15.63
N SER A 9 11.78 -21.25 -14.41
CA SER A 9 12.86 -21.28 -13.42
C SER A 9 13.25 -22.70 -13.00
N LEU A 10 12.30 -23.62 -12.90
CA LEU A 10 12.54 -25.00 -12.50
C LEU A 10 13.21 -25.79 -13.63
N VAL A 11 12.73 -25.62 -14.87
CA VAL A 11 13.31 -26.23 -16.07
C VAL A 11 14.74 -25.72 -16.29
N ARG A 12 14.95 -24.40 -16.17
CA ARG A 12 16.30 -23.80 -16.22
C ARG A 12 17.23 -24.40 -15.18
N ARG A 13 16.74 -24.62 -13.96
CA ARG A 13 17.53 -25.22 -12.87
C ARG A 13 17.80 -26.70 -13.11
N ALA A 14 16.87 -27.45 -13.70
CA ALA A 14 17.10 -28.83 -14.11
C ALA A 14 18.21 -28.92 -15.17
N GLY A 15 18.24 -28.01 -16.15
CA GLY A 15 19.35 -27.90 -17.10
C GLY A 15 20.70 -27.64 -16.43
N GLN A 16 20.75 -26.79 -15.39
CA GLN A 16 21.97 -26.56 -14.60
C GLN A 16 22.48 -27.81 -13.86
N TYR A 17 21.59 -28.76 -13.55
CA TYR A 17 21.93 -30.06 -12.97
C TYR A 17 22.18 -31.13 -14.04
N ASN A 18 22.37 -30.75 -15.31
CA ASN A 18 22.61 -31.62 -16.46
C ASN A 18 21.46 -32.60 -16.78
N TYR A 19 20.23 -32.30 -16.38
CA TYR A 19 19.07 -33.00 -16.93
C TYR A 19 18.79 -32.52 -18.35
N ALA A 20 18.41 -33.44 -19.24
CA ALA A 20 17.98 -33.09 -20.59
C ALA A 20 16.70 -32.24 -20.51
N VAL A 21 16.81 -30.98 -20.93
CA VAL A 21 15.70 -30.02 -20.98
C VAL A 21 15.67 -29.38 -22.36
N ASP A 22 14.48 -29.27 -22.92
CA ASP A 22 14.25 -28.47 -24.14
C ASP A 22 14.46 -26.98 -23.81
N THR A 23 15.08 -26.19 -24.68
CA THR A 23 15.36 -24.75 -24.45
C THR A 23 14.22 -23.82 -24.85
N THR A 24 13.21 -24.32 -25.57
CA THR A 24 12.06 -23.53 -26.07
C THR A 24 11.18 -22.95 -24.95
N TYR A 25 11.31 -23.42 -23.71
CA TYR A 25 10.57 -22.83 -22.58
C TYR A 25 10.90 -21.34 -22.36
N ASP A 26 12.09 -20.88 -22.77
CA ASP A 26 12.52 -19.48 -22.63
C ASP A 26 11.91 -18.58 -23.72
N GLU A 27 11.35 -19.14 -24.79
CA GLU A 27 10.67 -18.38 -25.85
C GLU A 27 9.25 -17.93 -25.44
N VAL A 28 8.70 -18.49 -24.36
CA VAL A 28 7.39 -18.13 -23.84
C VAL A 28 7.47 -16.76 -23.14
N ASP A 29 7.24 -15.70 -23.91
CA ASP A 29 7.10 -14.33 -23.39
C ASP A 29 5.69 -14.11 -22.82
N ILE A 30 5.63 -13.73 -21.54
CA ILE A 30 4.39 -13.42 -20.85
C ILE A 30 4.36 -11.94 -20.57
N ARG A 31 3.51 -11.23 -21.32
CA ARG A 31 3.25 -9.81 -21.08
C ARG A 31 2.64 -9.60 -19.69
N GLU A 32 3.31 -8.81 -18.87
CA GLU A 32 2.80 -8.36 -17.58
C GLU A 32 1.97 -7.09 -17.74
N GLU A 33 0.66 -7.17 -17.49
CA GLU A 33 -0.19 -5.98 -17.36
C GLU A 33 -0.14 -5.49 -15.89
N PRO A 34 0.11 -4.19 -15.64
CA PRO A 34 0.08 -3.66 -14.29
C PRO A 34 -1.33 -3.76 -13.70
N ALA A 35 -1.47 -4.46 -12.58
CA ALA A 35 -2.75 -4.57 -11.89
C ALA A 35 -3.27 -3.18 -11.48
N PHE A 36 -4.56 -2.95 -11.76
CA PHE A 36 -5.26 -1.73 -11.34
C PHE A 36 -5.29 -1.61 -9.81
N ALA A 37 -5.16 -0.38 -9.31
CA ALA A 37 -5.21 -0.11 -7.89
C ALA A 37 -5.52 1.34 -7.56
N VAL A 38 -6.19 1.52 -6.43
CA VAL A 38 -6.53 2.83 -5.87
C VAL A 38 -5.53 3.24 -4.78
N PHE A 39 -5.45 4.54 -4.55
CA PHE A 39 -4.83 5.15 -3.38
C PHE A 39 -5.82 6.11 -2.69
N LEU A 40 -5.48 6.55 -1.49
CA LEU A 40 -6.24 7.51 -0.70
C LEU A 40 -5.46 8.80 -0.58
N SER A 41 -6.11 9.91 -0.90
CA SER A 41 -5.59 11.26 -0.67
C SER A 41 -5.48 11.57 0.82
N MET A 42 -4.71 12.58 1.19
CA MET A 42 -4.64 13.04 2.59
C MET A 42 -6.00 13.47 3.14
N ASN A 43 -6.86 14.09 2.32
CA ASN A 43 -8.22 14.47 2.73
C ASN A 43 -9.08 13.24 3.09
N GLU A 44 -8.97 12.16 2.31
CA GLU A 44 -9.65 10.91 2.61
C GLU A 44 -9.10 10.23 3.86
N ILE A 45 -7.77 10.25 4.05
CA ILE A 45 -7.13 9.73 5.26
C ILE A 45 -7.62 10.50 6.50
N SER A 46 -7.68 11.83 6.45
CA SER A 46 -8.22 12.66 7.53
C SER A 46 -9.69 12.37 7.79
N ARG A 47 -10.51 12.23 6.73
CA ARG A 47 -11.93 11.84 6.87
C ARG A 47 -12.07 10.47 7.55
N ILE A 48 -11.23 9.50 7.17
CA ILE A 48 -11.18 8.19 7.83
C ILE A 48 -10.83 8.37 9.31
N TYR A 49 -9.81 9.15 9.64
CA TYR A 49 -9.34 9.37 11.01
C TYR A 49 -10.44 9.96 11.93
N TYR A 50 -11.10 11.03 11.47
CA TYR A 50 -12.10 11.74 12.26
C TYR A 50 -13.47 11.06 12.33
N TYR A 51 -13.72 10.04 11.49
CA TYR A 51 -15.02 9.39 11.44
C TYR A 51 -15.38 8.70 12.76
N LYS A 52 -16.46 9.14 13.43
CA LYS A 52 -16.97 8.52 14.65
C LYS A 52 -18.05 7.50 14.31
N PHE A 53 -17.86 6.25 14.72
CA PHE A 53 -18.88 5.21 14.56
C PHE A 53 -19.96 5.39 15.63
N GLU A 54 -21.23 5.42 15.22
CA GLU A 54 -22.39 5.63 16.09
C GLU A 54 -22.71 4.39 16.94
N ASN A 55 -22.76 3.22 16.30
CA ASN A 55 -23.07 1.95 16.96
C ASN A 55 -21.79 1.13 17.08
N GLN A 56 -21.08 1.13 18.21
CA GLN A 56 -19.86 0.33 18.39
C GLN A 56 -20.02 -0.84 19.36
N ASP A 57 -19.39 -1.96 19.03
CA ASP A 57 -19.22 -3.07 19.96
C ASP A 57 -18.35 -2.64 21.15
N ARG A 58 -18.56 -3.24 22.34
CA ARG A 58 -17.77 -2.96 23.56
C ARG A 58 -16.25 -3.04 23.33
N ARG A 59 -15.81 -3.88 22.39
CA ARG A 59 -14.38 -4.08 22.04
C ARG A 59 -13.81 -3.01 21.10
N LYS A 60 -14.63 -2.09 20.58
CA LYS A 60 -14.23 -1.03 19.63
C LYS A 60 -13.42 -1.54 18.44
N ALA A 61 -13.77 -2.71 17.91
CA ALA A 61 -12.96 -3.40 16.89
C ALA A 61 -12.84 -2.58 15.59
N ARG A 62 -13.93 -1.91 15.17
CA ARG A 62 -13.93 -1.04 13.98
C ARG A 62 -13.00 0.15 14.12
N GLU A 63 -13.01 0.79 15.29
CA GLU A 63 -12.12 1.91 15.62
C GLU A 63 -10.65 1.49 15.57
N ARG A 64 -10.31 0.34 16.17
CA ARG A 64 -8.94 -0.20 16.11
C ARG A 64 -8.48 -0.49 14.69
N ILE A 65 -9.36 -1.02 13.83
CA ILE A 65 -9.04 -1.32 12.43
C ILE A 65 -8.83 -0.03 11.63
N ARG A 66 -9.69 0.97 11.83
CA ARG A 66 -9.55 2.31 11.25
C ARG A 66 -8.21 2.93 11.65
N ASP A 67 -7.90 2.96 12.94
CA ASP A 67 -6.70 3.59 13.47
C ASP A 67 -5.42 2.88 13.01
N LEU A 68 -5.41 1.56 13.03
CA LEU A 68 -4.29 0.78 12.50
C LEU A 68 -4.09 1.00 10.99
N PHE A 69 -5.18 1.13 10.23
CA PHE A 69 -5.09 1.45 8.81
C PHE A 69 -4.53 2.86 8.56
N VAL A 70 -4.96 3.86 9.33
CA VAL A 70 -4.43 5.23 9.28
C VAL A 70 -2.92 5.25 9.56
N ILE A 71 -2.45 4.48 10.54
CA ILE A 71 -1.00 4.32 10.77
C ILE A 71 -0.29 3.77 9.54
N GLY A 72 -0.84 2.75 8.88
CA GLY A 72 -0.29 2.24 7.63
C GLY A 72 -0.21 3.30 6.52
N CYS A 73 -1.23 4.15 6.43
CA CYS A 73 -1.31 5.26 5.45
C CYS A 73 -0.27 6.37 5.72
N LEU A 74 0.18 6.52 6.96
CA LEU A 74 1.09 7.59 7.38
C LEU A 74 2.53 7.14 7.62
N THR A 75 2.75 5.83 7.75
CA THR A 75 4.10 5.25 7.96
C THR A 75 4.65 4.54 6.73
N ALA A 76 3.82 4.26 5.71
CA ALA A 76 4.17 3.47 4.53
C ALA A 76 4.70 2.06 4.83
N LEU A 77 4.53 1.55 6.04
CA LEU A 77 4.92 0.20 6.42
C LEU A 77 3.97 -0.83 5.78
N ARG A 78 4.42 -2.08 5.67
CA ARG A 78 3.52 -3.18 5.27
C ARG A 78 2.65 -3.58 6.45
N TYR A 79 1.51 -4.21 6.20
CA TYR A 79 0.62 -4.71 7.26
C TYR A 79 1.37 -5.51 8.32
N SER A 80 2.21 -6.47 7.88
CA SER A 80 3.02 -7.30 8.77
C SER A 80 3.97 -6.53 9.68
N ASP A 81 4.35 -5.31 9.28
CA ASP A 81 5.26 -4.46 10.04
C ASP A 81 4.45 -3.53 10.97
N TYR A 82 3.43 -2.82 10.44
CA TYR A 82 2.65 -1.88 11.25
C TYR A 82 1.68 -2.54 12.23
N SER A 83 1.22 -3.76 11.96
CA SER A 83 0.38 -4.52 12.89
C SER A 83 1.13 -5.04 14.12
N THR A 84 2.45 -4.86 14.16
CA THR A 84 3.34 -5.30 15.25
C THR A 84 4.11 -4.12 15.84
N LEU A 85 3.66 -2.89 15.59
CA LEU A 85 4.24 -1.72 16.23
C LEU A 85 3.82 -1.69 17.69
N THR A 86 4.77 -1.31 18.53
CA THR A 86 4.61 -1.13 19.96
C THR A 86 5.20 0.22 20.35
N ASN A 87 4.96 0.68 21.58
CA ASN A 87 5.59 1.89 22.14
C ASN A 87 7.10 1.94 21.93
N GLN A 88 7.79 0.82 22.04
CA GLN A 88 9.24 0.74 21.87
C GLN A 88 9.70 1.17 20.47
N ASN A 89 8.80 1.10 19.48
CA ASN A 89 9.10 1.54 18.12
C ASN A 89 8.96 3.06 17.95
N LEU A 90 8.27 3.77 18.85
CA LEU A 90 8.14 5.22 18.80
C LEU A 90 9.22 5.86 19.68
N VAL A 91 10.26 6.38 19.06
CA VAL A 91 11.43 6.97 19.75
C VAL A 91 11.63 8.41 19.26
N ASN A 92 11.52 9.38 20.17
CA ASN A 92 11.73 10.81 19.88
C ASN A 92 10.91 11.33 18.68
N GLY A 93 9.66 10.88 18.55
CA GLY A 93 8.78 11.26 17.42
C GLY A 93 9.09 10.55 16.11
N TYR A 94 9.92 9.49 16.11
CA TYR A 94 10.18 8.65 14.95
C TYR A 94 9.72 7.22 15.18
N ILE A 95 9.14 6.59 14.16
CA ILE A 95 8.91 5.15 14.12
C ILE A 95 10.18 4.46 13.62
N VAL A 96 10.79 3.64 14.48
CA VAL A 96 11.97 2.83 14.18
C VAL A 96 11.57 1.37 14.17
N LYS A 97 11.74 0.70 13.02
CA LYS A 97 11.37 -0.71 12.84
C LYS A 97 12.26 -1.39 11.81
N ARG A 98 12.63 -2.65 12.09
CA ARG A 98 13.21 -3.53 11.08
C ARG A 98 12.09 -4.23 10.30
N THR A 99 12.08 -4.02 8.99
CA THR A 99 11.04 -4.59 8.10
C THR A 99 11.19 -6.10 7.96
N LYS A 100 10.10 -6.86 8.19
CA LYS A 100 10.14 -8.34 8.20
C LYS A 100 10.50 -8.95 6.84
N LYS A 101 9.99 -8.37 5.75
CA LYS A 101 10.16 -8.95 4.40
C LYS A 101 11.56 -8.70 3.81
N THR A 102 12.13 -7.53 4.09
CA THR A 102 13.34 -7.03 3.42
C THR A 102 14.54 -6.91 4.35
N ASN A 103 14.35 -7.11 5.66
CA ASN A 103 15.37 -6.98 6.71
C ASN A 103 16.10 -5.62 6.69
N VAL A 104 15.39 -4.57 6.28
CA VAL A 104 15.88 -3.18 6.24
C VAL A 104 15.35 -2.43 7.45
N ASP A 105 16.23 -1.71 8.13
CA ASP A 105 15.88 -0.79 9.20
C ASP A 105 15.36 0.52 8.60
N VAL A 106 14.15 0.89 9.00
CA VAL A 106 13.51 2.13 8.59
C VAL A 106 13.30 3.03 9.80
N LYS A 107 13.57 4.33 9.59
CA LYS A 107 13.30 5.41 10.56
C LYS A 107 12.39 6.42 9.88
N ILE A 108 11.16 6.53 10.35
CA ILE A 108 10.09 7.30 9.71
C ILE A 108 9.62 8.37 10.68
N PRO A 109 9.55 9.66 10.29
CA PRO A 109 8.94 10.69 11.13
C PRO A 109 7.47 10.35 11.42
N ALA A 110 7.06 10.35 12.70
CA ALA A 110 5.69 10.08 13.07
C ALA A 110 4.81 11.31 12.79
N HIS A 111 3.79 11.14 11.95
CA HIS A 111 2.75 12.14 11.74
C HIS A 111 1.95 12.36 13.03
N ASP A 112 1.36 13.54 13.24
CA ASP A 112 0.66 13.85 14.50
C ASP A 112 -0.52 12.92 14.77
N PHE A 113 -1.34 12.58 13.77
CA PHE A 113 -2.34 11.51 13.88
C PHE A 113 -1.77 10.17 14.35
N VAL A 114 -0.53 9.82 13.98
CA VAL A 114 0.11 8.58 14.47
C VAL A 114 0.40 8.72 15.96
N LYS A 115 0.94 9.87 16.40
CA LYS A 115 1.22 10.12 17.82
C LYS A 115 -0.06 10.08 18.66
N GLU A 116 -1.13 10.76 18.21
CA GLU A 116 -2.44 10.75 18.87
C GLU A 116 -3.02 9.34 19.01
N ILE A 117 -2.90 8.51 17.96
CA ILE A 117 -3.34 7.11 18.01
C ILE A 117 -2.49 6.32 19.00
N PHE A 118 -1.17 6.51 19.02
CA PHE A 118 -0.30 5.84 19.99
C PHE A 118 -0.67 6.23 21.42
N GLU A 119 -0.85 7.51 21.72
CA GLU A 119 -1.26 7.99 23.04
C GLU A 119 -2.59 7.37 23.48
N LYS A 120 -3.58 7.33 22.57
CA LYS A 120 -4.90 6.74 22.81
C LYS A 120 -4.87 5.26 23.23
N TYR A 121 -3.90 4.50 22.72
CA TYR A 121 -3.78 3.07 22.99
C TYR A 121 -2.66 2.73 23.96
N GLU A 122 -2.08 3.74 24.64
CA GLU A 122 -0.88 3.57 25.45
C GLU A 122 0.20 2.79 24.67
N GLY A 123 0.28 3.13 23.37
CA GLY A 123 1.00 2.54 22.25
C GLY A 123 1.18 1.03 22.17
N ASP A 124 0.24 0.26 22.69
CA ASP A 124 -0.04 -1.06 22.16
C ASP A 124 -1.39 -1.05 21.46
N ILE A 125 -1.39 -1.20 20.12
CA ILE A 125 -2.63 -1.18 19.35
C ILE A 125 -3.11 -2.62 19.18
N PRO A 126 -4.11 -3.07 19.94
CA PRO A 126 -4.50 -4.47 19.98
C PRO A 126 -5.19 -4.88 18.67
N CYS A 127 -4.42 -5.45 17.75
CA CYS A 127 -4.92 -5.96 16.48
C CYS A 127 -4.12 -7.18 16.00
N HIS A 128 -4.39 -8.33 16.62
CA HIS A 128 -3.82 -9.63 16.21
C HIS A 128 -4.65 -10.32 15.13
N LEU A 129 -5.12 -9.56 14.14
CA LEU A 129 -5.86 -10.14 13.02
C LEU A 129 -4.87 -10.65 11.96
N CYS A 130 -5.23 -11.76 11.32
CA CYS A 130 -4.57 -12.12 10.07
C CYS A 130 -4.96 -11.11 8.98
N ILE A 131 -4.11 -10.94 7.98
CA ILE A 131 -4.31 -9.95 6.91
C ILE A 131 -5.65 -10.15 6.17
N GLN A 132 -6.10 -11.40 6.01
CA GLN A 132 -7.36 -11.71 5.35
C GLN A 132 -8.55 -11.18 6.16
N HIS A 133 -8.57 -11.41 7.47
CA HIS A 133 -9.62 -10.89 8.35
C HIS A 133 -9.55 -9.37 8.43
N PHE A 134 -8.36 -8.80 8.62
CA PHE A 134 -8.16 -7.36 8.62
C PHE A 134 -8.74 -6.72 7.35
N ASN A 135 -8.40 -7.23 6.16
CA ASN A 135 -8.94 -6.71 4.90
C ASN A 135 -10.46 -6.86 4.80
N LYS A 136 -11.04 -7.98 5.27
CA LYS A 136 -12.49 -8.20 5.26
C LYS A 136 -13.22 -7.16 6.11
N TYR A 137 -12.74 -6.90 7.33
CA TYR A 137 -13.34 -5.90 8.21
C TYR A 137 -13.05 -4.47 7.75
N LEU A 138 -11.85 -4.21 7.23
CA LEU A 138 -11.47 -2.92 6.67
C LEU A 138 -12.45 -2.47 5.60
N LYS A 139 -12.85 -3.36 4.68
CA LYS A 139 -13.85 -3.03 3.64
C LYS A 139 -15.20 -2.62 4.22
N ARG A 140 -15.65 -3.29 5.29
CA ARG A 140 -16.89 -2.93 5.99
C ARG A 140 -16.79 -1.54 6.62
N VAL A 141 -15.67 -1.27 7.30
CA VAL A 141 -15.37 0.04 7.88
C VAL A 141 -15.35 1.13 6.81
N MET A 142 -14.67 0.90 5.68
CA MET A 142 -14.57 1.89 4.60
C MET A 142 -15.92 2.16 3.91
N ARG A 143 -16.79 1.14 3.83
CA ARG A 143 -18.16 1.29 3.35
C ARG A 143 -18.99 2.16 4.30
N GLU A 144 -18.88 1.94 5.61
CA GLU A 144 -19.58 2.72 6.65
C GLU A 144 -19.12 4.19 6.68
N ILE A 145 -17.82 4.44 6.46
CA ILE A 145 -17.25 5.79 6.33
C ILE A 145 -17.78 6.53 5.07
N GLY A 146 -18.28 5.77 4.07
CA GLY A 146 -18.89 6.31 2.85
C GLY A 146 -17.89 6.61 1.73
N LEU A 147 -16.88 5.76 1.55
CA LEU A 147 -15.96 5.78 0.40
C LEU A 147 -16.58 5.04 -0.82
N ASN A 148 -17.70 5.57 -1.30
CA ASN A 148 -18.57 4.91 -2.30
C ASN A 148 -18.33 5.42 -3.74
N ASP A 149 -17.26 6.17 -3.98
CA ASP A 149 -16.94 6.67 -5.32
C ASP A 149 -16.78 5.50 -6.29
N LYS A 150 -17.45 5.59 -7.44
CA LYS A 150 -17.38 4.56 -8.48
C LYS A 150 -16.06 4.68 -9.23
N VAL A 151 -15.33 3.58 -9.30
CA VAL A 151 -14.06 3.45 -10.00
C VAL A 151 -14.23 2.40 -11.09
N THR A 152 -14.09 2.83 -12.33
CA THR A 152 -14.12 1.95 -13.51
C THR A 152 -12.70 1.67 -13.96
N TYR A 153 -12.37 0.40 -14.15
CA TYR A 153 -11.07 -0.01 -14.68
C TYR A 153 -11.21 -1.24 -15.58
N SER A 154 -10.25 -1.39 -16.47
CA SER A 154 -10.16 -2.52 -17.38
C SER A 154 -8.93 -3.37 -17.08
N PHE A 155 -9.03 -4.68 -17.27
CA PHE A 155 -7.91 -5.60 -17.16
C PHE A 155 -8.09 -6.78 -18.12
N THR A 156 -6.98 -7.35 -18.58
CA THR A 156 -7.01 -8.52 -19.46
C THR A 156 -7.04 -9.80 -18.63
N LYS A 157 -8.00 -10.68 -18.89
CA LYS A 157 -8.06 -12.04 -18.32
C LYS A 157 -8.32 -13.04 -19.42
N ALA A 158 -7.47 -14.07 -19.50
CA ALA A 158 -7.55 -15.11 -20.53
C ALA A 158 -7.65 -14.54 -21.96
N GLY A 159 -6.85 -13.50 -22.26
CA GLY A 159 -6.82 -12.84 -23.57
C GLY A 159 -8.02 -11.92 -23.88
N LYS A 160 -8.98 -11.78 -22.97
CA LYS A 160 -10.13 -10.89 -23.14
C LYS A 160 -10.03 -9.68 -22.23
N LEU A 161 -10.33 -8.49 -22.77
CA LEU A 161 -10.43 -7.27 -21.99
C LEU A 161 -11.74 -7.29 -21.19
N HIS A 162 -11.65 -7.11 -19.88
CA HIS A 162 -12.79 -6.99 -18.99
C HIS A 162 -12.81 -5.60 -18.37
N THR A 163 -13.93 -4.89 -18.51
CA THR A 163 -14.18 -3.61 -17.84
C THR A 163 -15.13 -3.84 -16.69
N VAL A 164 -14.78 -3.34 -15.50
CA VAL A 164 -15.59 -3.45 -14.29
C VAL A 164 -15.66 -2.12 -13.57
N THR A 165 -16.83 -1.84 -13.01
CA THR A 165 -17.06 -0.70 -12.12
C THR A 165 -17.24 -1.23 -10.72
N LYS A 166 -16.48 -0.68 -9.77
CA LYS A 166 -16.57 -1.00 -8.34
C LYS A 166 -16.60 0.25 -7.51
N GLU A 167 -17.15 0.17 -6.31
CA GLU A 167 -17.05 1.25 -5.34
C GLU A 167 -15.64 1.25 -4.72
N LYS A 168 -15.12 2.45 -4.39
CA LYS A 168 -13.74 2.62 -3.93
C LYS A 168 -13.43 1.74 -2.71
N TRP A 169 -14.35 1.64 -1.74
CA TRP A 169 -14.18 0.78 -0.56
C TRP A 169 -13.95 -0.71 -0.91
N GLU A 170 -14.47 -1.21 -2.04
CA GLU A 170 -14.26 -2.60 -2.47
C GLU A 170 -12.81 -2.86 -2.90
N LEU A 171 -12.13 -1.81 -3.34
CA LEU A 171 -10.76 -1.85 -3.85
C LEU A 171 -9.72 -1.58 -2.76
N ILE A 172 -10.16 -1.12 -1.58
CA ILE A 172 -9.28 -0.86 -0.43
C ILE A 172 -8.85 -2.18 0.20
N SER A 173 -7.55 -2.25 0.50
CA SER A 173 -6.91 -3.31 1.28
C SER A 173 -5.81 -2.72 2.15
N SER A 174 -5.24 -3.51 3.05
CA SER A 174 -4.02 -3.14 3.77
C SER A 174 -2.88 -2.65 2.86
N HIS A 175 -2.81 -3.10 1.61
CA HIS A 175 -1.79 -2.63 0.68
C HIS A 175 -2.05 -1.23 0.14
N THR A 176 -3.33 -0.82 0.10
CA THR A 176 -3.73 0.55 -0.24
C THR A 176 -3.05 1.53 0.70
N ALA A 177 -2.94 1.21 2.00
CA ALA A 177 -2.30 2.08 2.99
C ALA A 177 -0.88 2.51 2.57
N ARG A 178 -0.01 1.53 2.28
CA ARG A 178 1.36 1.79 1.84
C ARG A 178 1.43 2.54 0.49
N ARG A 179 0.50 2.27 -0.43
CA ARG A 179 0.42 2.96 -1.73
C ARG A 179 0.00 4.42 -1.57
N SER A 180 -1.00 4.68 -0.73
CA SER A 180 -1.43 6.02 -0.35
C SER A 180 -0.28 6.80 0.26
N ALA A 181 0.43 6.21 1.22
CA ALA A 181 1.58 6.85 1.85
C ALA A 181 2.66 7.25 0.84
N ALA A 182 3.09 6.30 -0.01
CA ALA A 182 4.12 6.54 -1.02
C ALA A 182 3.68 7.57 -2.07
N THR A 183 2.45 7.47 -2.56
CA THR A 183 1.90 8.38 -3.57
C THR A 183 1.72 9.79 -3.00
N ASN A 184 1.19 9.94 -1.78
CA ASN A 184 1.02 11.24 -1.14
C ASN A 184 2.36 11.91 -0.84
N MET A 185 3.36 11.17 -0.32
CA MET A 185 4.72 11.68 -0.12
C MET A 185 5.33 12.18 -1.44
N TYR A 186 5.18 11.40 -2.52
CA TYR A 186 5.66 11.77 -3.85
C TYR A 186 4.96 13.03 -4.38
N LEU A 187 3.64 13.10 -4.26
CA LEU A 187 2.82 14.24 -4.70
C LEU A 187 3.12 15.54 -3.95
N THR A 188 3.72 15.49 -2.75
CA THR A 188 4.15 16.73 -2.07
C THR A 188 5.18 17.52 -2.86
N GLY A 189 5.95 16.85 -3.75
CA GLY A 189 7.02 17.47 -4.55
C GLY A 189 8.23 17.96 -3.73
N ARG A 190 8.21 17.86 -2.40
CA ARG A 190 9.26 18.39 -1.50
C ARG A 190 10.39 17.40 -1.25
N MET A 191 10.11 16.11 -1.37
CA MET A 191 11.06 15.03 -1.07
C MET A 191 11.60 14.43 -2.37
N LYS A 192 12.90 14.12 -2.39
CA LYS A 192 13.49 13.40 -3.53
C LYS A 192 13.02 11.95 -3.52
N THR A 193 12.85 11.37 -4.71
CA THR A 193 12.49 9.95 -4.90
C THR A 193 13.32 9.00 -4.02
N LEU A 194 14.64 9.23 -3.95
CA LEU A 194 15.56 8.42 -3.15
C LEU A 194 15.26 8.49 -1.64
N GLU A 195 14.85 9.65 -1.13
CA GLU A 195 14.51 9.85 0.29
C GLU A 195 13.24 9.08 0.64
N ILE A 196 12.21 9.18 -0.20
CA ILE A 196 10.95 8.45 -0.03
C ILE A 196 11.22 6.94 -0.12
N MET A 197 12.07 6.49 -1.04
CA MET A 197 12.44 5.07 -1.15
C MET A 197 13.13 4.55 0.11
N ARG A 198 14.08 5.30 0.68
CA ARG A 198 14.76 4.93 1.92
C ARG A 198 13.78 4.86 3.09
N LEU A 199 12.91 5.85 3.23
CA LEU A 199 11.89 5.90 4.29
C LEU A 199 10.90 4.72 4.18
N THR A 200 10.47 4.40 2.95
CA THR A 200 9.51 3.32 2.71
C THR A 200 10.17 1.93 2.64
N GLY A 201 11.50 1.83 2.62
CA GLY A 201 12.24 0.57 2.55
C GLY A 201 12.19 -0.13 1.19
N HIS A 202 12.19 0.63 0.09
CA HIS A 202 12.33 0.11 -1.27
C HIS A 202 13.79 0.12 -1.71
N ARG A 203 14.27 -1.01 -2.26
CA ARG A 203 15.66 -1.15 -2.72
C ARG A 203 15.86 -0.71 -4.18
N SER A 204 14.84 -0.80 -5.01
CA SER A 204 14.91 -0.43 -6.43
C SER A 204 13.80 0.54 -6.81
N GLU A 205 14.13 1.48 -7.70
CA GLU A 205 13.20 2.50 -8.21
C GLU A 205 12.03 1.87 -8.93
N GLN A 206 12.28 0.86 -9.78
CA GLN A 206 11.22 0.16 -10.49
C GLN A 206 10.18 -0.44 -9.55
N ASN A 207 10.60 -0.98 -8.41
CA ASN A 207 9.66 -1.48 -7.41
C ASN A 207 8.93 -0.36 -6.70
N PHE A 208 9.58 0.79 -6.45
CA PHE A 208 8.96 1.96 -5.84
C PHE A 208 7.88 2.58 -6.74
N PHE A 209 8.16 2.77 -8.02
CA PHE A 209 7.19 3.33 -8.98
C PHE A 209 5.94 2.45 -9.16
N ARG A 210 6.01 1.14 -8.90
CA ARG A 210 4.81 0.27 -8.85
C ARG A 210 3.83 0.65 -7.73
N TYR A 211 4.30 1.34 -6.68
CA TYR A 211 3.48 1.85 -5.57
C TYR A 211 2.92 3.25 -5.83
N ILE A 212 3.58 4.04 -6.67
CA ILE A 212 3.11 5.36 -7.08
C ILE A 212 1.96 5.15 -8.07
N ARG A 213 0.76 5.61 -7.69
CA ARG A 213 -0.45 5.50 -8.51
C ARG A 213 -0.93 6.88 -8.91
N LEU A 214 -0.11 7.55 -9.72
CA LEU A 214 -0.49 8.83 -10.32
C LEU A 214 -1.40 8.58 -11.51
N THR A 215 -2.51 9.31 -11.56
CA THR A 215 -3.28 9.47 -12.78
C THR A 215 -2.64 10.55 -13.66
N HIS A 216 -3.02 10.59 -14.94
CA HIS A 216 -2.63 11.69 -15.83
C HIS A 216 -3.08 13.04 -15.25
N ASP A 217 -4.27 13.10 -14.65
CA ASP A 217 -4.80 14.29 -14.00
C ASP A 217 -3.97 14.71 -12.78
N ASP A 218 -3.56 13.77 -11.93
CA ASP A 218 -2.70 14.05 -10.77
C ASP A 218 -1.36 14.64 -11.21
N THR A 219 -0.79 14.05 -12.28
CA THR A 219 0.48 14.50 -12.85
C THR A 219 0.33 15.91 -13.40
N ALA A 220 -0.68 16.16 -14.24
CA ALA A 220 -0.96 17.47 -14.82
C ALA A 220 -1.17 18.55 -13.76
N ARG A 221 -1.96 18.26 -12.71
CA ARG A 221 -2.17 19.17 -11.58
C ARG A 221 -0.86 19.50 -10.86
N SER A 222 -0.04 18.49 -10.57
CA SER A 222 1.23 18.69 -9.85
C SER A 222 2.21 19.60 -10.59
N ILE A 223 2.27 19.52 -11.93
CA ILE A 223 3.23 20.30 -12.73
C ILE A 223 2.67 21.61 -13.28
N SER A 224 1.34 21.81 -13.28
CA SER A 224 0.70 23.06 -13.71
C SER A 224 1.14 24.32 -12.92
N GLY A 225 1.76 24.11 -11.76
CA GLY A 225 2.34 25.17 -10.94
C GLY A 225 3.71 25.66 -11.39
N ASP A 226 4.39 24.92 -12.26
CA ASP A 226 5.79 25.15 -12.61
C ASP A 226 5.97 26.42 -13.48
N MET A 227 7.11 27.11 -13.30
CA MET A 227 7.49 28.27 -14.12
C MET A 227 7.59 27.93 -15.60
N PHE A 228 7.82 26.68 -15.98
CA PHE A 228 7.76 26.26 -17.38
C PHE A 228 6.38 26.48 -18.02
N PHE A 229 5.30 26.29 -17.24
CA PHE A 229 3.91 26.44 -17.72
C PHE A 229 3.29 27.80 -17.39
N ARG A 230 4.01 28.66 -16.66
CA ARG A 230 3.55 29.98 -16.23
C ARG A 230 4.42 31.05 -16.88
N LYS A 231 3.79 32.15 -17.27
CA LYS A 231 4.45 33.27 -17.96
C LYS A 231 5.33 34.08 -17.03
#